data_AF-A0A9E2UBM1-F1
#
_entry.id   AF-A0A9E2UBM1-F1
#
_cell.length_a   1.000
_cell.length_b   1.000
_cell.length_c   1.000
_cell.angle_alpha   90.00
_cell.angle_beta   90.00
_cell.angle_gamma   90.00
#
_symmetry.space_group_name_H-M   'P 1'
#
loop_
_entity.id
_entity.type
_entity.pdbx_description
1 polymer ?
#
loop_
_entity_poly.entity_id
_entity_poly.type
_entity_poly.pdbx_seq_one_letter_code
_entity_poly.pdbx_strand_id
1 'polypeptide(L)' 'MRDNPNVTVRIGDWQTDATTRVLDRDTDRKLWDEVAAIANRKYGWGEGLPVEVIPLSSPPTRRQSSTES' A
#
# COMPACT_ATOMS: atom_id res chain seq x y z
N MET A 1 5.06 -16.52 14.38
CA MET A 1 5.83 -15.37 13.88
C MET A 1 5.83 -15.50 12.36
N ARG A 2 5.13 -14.61 11.64
CA ARG A 2 5.10 -14.65 10.16
C ARG A 2 6.23 -13.75 9.69
N ASP A 3 7.29 -14.36 9.16
CA ASP A 3 8.42 -13.66 8.58
C ASP A 3 7.93 -12.69 7.49
N ASN A 4 8.42 -11.44 7.51
CA ASN A 4 8.13 -10.42 6.49
C ASN A 4 8.42 -11.01 5.10
N PRO A 5 7.40 -11.37 4.30
CA PRO A 5 7.67 -12.04 3.04
C PRO A 5 8.19 -11.03 2.04
N ASN A 6 9.30 -11.38 1.39
CA ASN A 6 9.79 -10.68 0.21
C ASN A 6 8.79 -10.93 -0.93
N VAL A 7 8.18 -9.86 -1.43
CA VAL A 7 7.22 -9.91 -2.54
C VAL A 7 7.69 -8.98 -3.66
N THR A 8 7.24 -9.25 -4.87
CA THR A 8 7.41 -8.33 -6.00
C THR A 8 6.08 -7.62 -6.25
N VAL A 9 6.11 -6.29 -6.35
CA VAL A 9 4.95 -5.43 -6.57
C VAL A 9 5.05 -4.81 -7.95
N ARG A 10 3.96 -4.84 -8.72
CA ARG A 10 3.88 -4.24 -10.06
C ARG A 10 2.69 -3.28 -10.16
N ILE A 11 2.94 -2.04 -10.53
CA ILE A 11 1.93 -1.00 -10.77
C ILE A 11 2.16 -0.40 -12.16
N GLY A 12 1.29 -0.74 -13.12
CA GLY A 12 1.53 -0.41 -14.53
C GLY A 12 2.81 -1.10 -15.03
N ASP A 13 3.73 -0.29 -15.57
CA ASP A 13 5.04 -0.72 -16.05
C ASP A 13 6.13 -0.64 -14.96
N TRP A 14 5.82 -0.10 -13.77
CA TRP A 14 6.75 -0.06 -12.66
C TRP A 14 6.70 -1.35 -11.84
N GLN A 15 7.87 -1.92 -11.54
CA GLN A 15 8.04 -3.10 -10.71
C GLN A 15 9.13 -2.87 -9.66
N THR A 16 8.91 -3.34 -8.44
CA THR A 16 9.91 -3.30 -7.36
C THR A 16 9.74 -4.48 -6.41
N ASP A 17 10.83 -4.88 -5.75
CA ASP A 17 10.75 -5.79 -4.61
C ASP A 17 10.34 -5.02 -3.35
N ALA A 18 9.61 -5.68 -2.46
CA ALA A 18 9.06 -5.10 -1.25
C ALA A 18 9.03 -6.12 -0.12
N THR A 19 8.99 -5.61 1.11
CA THR A 19 8.54 -6.41 2.26
C THR A 19 7.10 -6.08 2.56
N THR A 20 6.40 -7.01 3.22
CA THR A 20 5.02 -6.79 3.63
C THR A 20 4.79 -7.21 5.07
N ARG A 21 3.77 -6.63 5.67
CA ARG A 21 3.19 -7.13 6.91
C ARG A 21 1.68 -6.94 6.91
N VAL A 22 0.99 -7.85 7.56
CA VAL A 22 -0.42 -7.65 7.91
C VAL A 22 -0.46 -6.60 9.01
N LEU A 23 -1.29 -5.56 8.86
CA LEU A 23 -1.55 -4.66 9.97
C LEU A 23 -2.33 -5.41 11.05
N ASP A 24 -2.01 -5.17 12.30
CA ASP A 24 -2.79 -5.68 13.41
C ASP A 24 -3.84 -4.64 13.82
N ARG A 25 -5.09 -5.08 14.01
CA ARG A 25 -6.21 -4.16 14.28
C ARG A 25 -6.03 -3.39 15.59
N ASP A 26 -5.42 -4.00 16.59
CA ASP A 26 -5.27 -3.41 17.91
C ASP A 26 -3.99 -2.57 17.97
N THR A 27 -2.86 -3.09 17.50
CA THR A 27 -1.57 -2.37 17.59
C THR A 27 -1.40 -1.31 16.51
N ASP A 28 -2.01 -1.46 15.34
CA ASP A 28 -1.97 -0.49 14.24
C ASP A 28 -3.29 0.29 14.06
N ARG A 29 -4.15 0.36 15.11
CA ARG A 29 -5.54 0.84 15.04
C ARG A 29 -5.75 2.10 14.18
N LYS A 30 -4.91 3.12 14.37
CA LYS A 30 -5.03 4.37 13.60
C LYS A 30 -4.87 4.15 12.09
N LEU A 31 -3.83 3.40 11.69
CA LEU A 31 -3.56 3.13 10.28
C LEU A 31 -4.59 2.16 9.70
N TRP A 32 -5.04 1.18 10.50
CA TRP A 32 -6.13 0.29 10.15
C TRP A 32 -7.40 1.08 9.81
N ASP A 33 -7.84 1.97 10.71
CA ASP A 33 -9.05 2.78 10.55
C ASP A 33 -8.96 3.69 9.32
N GLU A 34 -7.79 4.27 9.05
CA GLU A 34 -7.54 5.10 7.88
C GLU A 34 -7.69 4.30 6.58
N VAL A 35 -7.02 3.15 6.48
CA VAL A 35 -7.09 2.29 5.29
C VAL A 35 -8.50 1.76 5.08
N ALA A 36 -9.20 1.35 6.15
CA ALA A 36 -10.59 0.91 6.08
C ALA A 36 -11.51 2.02 5.57
N ALA A 37 -11.34 3.26 6.05
CA ALA A 37 -12.10 4.41 5.58
C ALA A 37 -11.83 4.71 4.09
N ILE A 38 -10.58 4.62 3.65
CA ILE A 38 -10.21 4.80 2.23
C ILE A 38 -10.83 3.70 1.36
N ALA A 39 -10.74 2.44 1.78
CA ALA A 39 -11.29 1.30 1.06
C ALA A 39 -12.82 1.40 0.94
N ASN A 40 -13.50 1.76 2.04
CA ASN A 40 -14.95 1.95 2.02
C ASN A 40 -15.37 3.07 1.05
N ARG A 41 -14.65 4.20 1.05
CA ARG A 41 -14.92 5.31 0.12
C ARG A 41 -14.67 4.93 -1.34
N LYS A 42 -13.64 4.11 -1.62
CA LYS A 42 -13.22 3.78 -2.99
C LYS A 42 -13.98 2.58 -3.58
N TYR A 43 -14.32 1.60 -2.75
CA TYR A 43 -14.82 0.30 -3.18
C TYR A 43 -16.14 -0.12 -2.52
N GLY A 44 -16.63 0.62 -1.51
CA GLY A 44 -17.86 0.30 -0.80
C GLY A 44 -17.73 -0.75 0.32
N TRP A 45 -16.50 -1.16 0.66
CA TRP A 45 -16.22 -2.08 1.76
C TRP A 45 -14.89 -1.74 2.43
N GLY A 46 -14.82 -1.90 3.76
CA GLY A 46 -13.63 -1.57 4.59
C GLY A 46 -13.16 -2.70 5.51
N GLU A 47 -13.86 -3.83 5.55
CA GLU A 47 -13.59 -4.96 6.47
C GLU A 47 -12.49 -5.93 5.96
N GLY A 48 -11.67 -5.48 5.01
CA GLY A 48 -10.58 -6.29 4.47
C GLY A 48 -9.46 -6.54 5.47
N LEU A 49 -8.50 -7.39 5.07
CA LEU A 49 -7.23 -7.54 5.78
C LEU A 49 -6.20 -6.57 5.19
N PRO A 50 -5.96 -5.39 5.79
CA PRO A 50 -4.96 -4.45 5.30
C PRO A 50 -3.55 -5.02 5.42
N VAL A 51 -2.81 -4.93 4.32
CA VAL A 51 -1.40 -5.32 4.23
C VAL A 51 -0.60 -4.07 3.88
N GLU A 52 0.37 -3.75 4.73
CA GLU A 52 1.34 -2.71 4.45
C GLU A 52 2.42 -3.27 3.50
N VAL A 53 2.76 -2.48 2.49
CA VAL A 53 3.77 -2.79 1.48
C VAL A 53 4.88 -1.75 1.58
N ILE A 54 6.10 -2.20 1.87
CA ILE A 54 7.28 -1.34 2.01
C ILE A 54 8.23 -1.67 0.86
N PRO A 55 8.31 -0.81 -0.18
CA PRO A 55 9.25 -0.98 -1.28
C PRO A 55 10.70 -1.01 -0.79
N LEU A 56 11.50 -1.94 -1.31
CA LEU A 56 12.96 -1.97 -1.09
C LEU A 56 13.68 -0.89 -1.91
N SER A 57 12.99 -0.25 -2.85
CA SER A 57 13.47 0.88 -3.62
C SER A 57 12.32 1.83 -3.91
N SER A 58 12.60 3.14 -3.89
CA SER A 58 11.57 4.15 -4.12
C SER A 58 10.95 4.00 -5.52
N PRO A 59 9.61 4.14 -5.66
CA PRO A 59 9.02 4.27 -6.98
C PRO A 59 9.63 5.47 -7.71
N PRO A 60 9.77 5.40 -9.05
CA PRO A 60 10.17 6.55 -9.82
C PRO A 60 9.15 7.67 -9.55
N THR A 61 9.64 8.84 -9.12
CA THR A 61 8.80 10.02 -8.97
C THR A 61 8.11 10.26 -10.31
N ARG A 62 6.78 10.13 -10.35
CA ARG A 62 5.99 10.53 -11.52
C ARG A 62 6.27 12.01 -11.76
N ARG A 63 7.12 12.34 -12.74
CA ARG A 63 7.17 13.71 -13.27
C ARG A 63 5.76 13.99 -13.78
N GLN A 64 5.02 14.83 -13.06
CA GLN A 64 3.80 15.40 -13.61
C GLN A 64 4.26 16.24 -14.80
N SER A 65 3.94 15.78 -16.01
CA SER A 65 4.03 16.61 -17.20
C SER A 65 3.02 17.73 -17.03
N SER A 66 3.47 18.86 -16.48
CA SER A 66 2.80 20.14 -16.68
C SER A 66 2.94 20.45 -18.16
N THR A 67 1.97 20.01 -18.96
CA THR A 67 1.74 20.64 -20.26
C THR A 67 1.02 21.94 -19.94
N GLU A 68 1.81 23.02 -19.86
CA GLU A 68 1.34 24.39 -20.02
C GLU A 68 0.51 24.50 -21.31
N SER A 69 -0.64 25.16 -21.23
CA SER A 69 -1.34 25.79 -22.35
C SER A 69 -2.03 27.05 -21.85
#